data_AF-A0A8H9TAU1-F1
#
_entry.id   AF-A0A8H9TAU1-F1
#
_cell.length_a   1.000
_cell.length_b   1.000
_cell.length_c   1.000
_cell.angle_alpha   90.00
_cell.angle_beta   90.00
_cell.angle_gamma   90.00
#
_symmetry.space_group_name_H-M   'P 1'
#
loop_
_entity.id
_entity.type
_entity.pdbx_description
1 polymer ?
#
loop_
_entity_poly.entity_id
_entity_poly.type
_entity_poly.pdbx_seq_one_letter_code
_entity_poly.pdbx_strand_id
1 'polypeptide(L)'
;MIASKAYSKGFSLLELVIVVILLAVIMSFAIPQYIGIKNQAHKASVDAIAGGFSSAVGMVRGQWELEGRPNSRSNKTFVNYGGVMVGVDGMLGTPTSDETEKKDTRAEAINANKCRQVLNVILQDAPSSTLSNEISRIKSVSFLV
;
A
#
# COMPACT_ATOMS: atom_id res chain seq x y z
N MET A 1 -38.76 5.57 57.41
CA MET A 1 -38.08 5.50 56.10
C MET A 1 -39.11 5.13 55.05
N ILE A 2 -39.46 6.06 54.16
CA ILE A 2 -40.39 5.79 53.04
C ILE A 2 -39.53 5.46 51.83
N ALA A 3 -39.59 4.22 51.35
CA ALA A 3 -38.92 3.80 50.14
C ALA A 3 -39.66 4.35 48.91
N SER A 4 -39.01 5.20 48.12
CA SER A 4 -39.52 5.68 46.84
C SER A 4 -39.33 4.59 45.78
N LYS A 5 -40.44 4.20 45.13
CA LYS A 5 -40.44 3.23 44.04
C LYS A 5 -39.94 3.90 42.76
N ALA A 6 -38.76 3.52 42.28
CA ALA A 6 -38.22 4.00 41.01
C ALA A 6 -39.05 3.42 39.84
N TYR A 7 -39.63 4.30 39.02
CA TYR A 7 -40.35 3.91 37.82
C TYR A 7 -39.33 3.62 36.71
N SER A 8 -39.08 2.34 36.42
CA SER A 8 -38.33 1.96 35.21
C SER A 8 -39.15 2.36 33.99
N LYS A 9 -38.80 3.50 33.38
CA LYS A 9 -39.36 3.91 32.09
C LYS A 9 -38.88 2.93 31.02
N GLY A 10 -39.74 1.98 30.66
CA GLY A 10 -39.52 1.13 29.50
C GLY A 10 -39.55 1.96 28.21
N PHE A 11 -38.70 1.59 27.25
CA PHE A 11 -38.59 2.23 25.95
C PHE A 11 -39.92 2.09 25.19
N SER A 12 -40.44 3.19 24.62
CA SER A 12 -41.69 3.14 23.85
C SER A 12 -41.44 2.49 22.48
N LEU A 13 -42.38 1.67 22.00
CA LEU A 13 -42.28 1.06 20.66
C LEU A 13 -42.22 2.16 19.57
N LEU A 14 -42.93 3.26 19.78
CA LEU A 14 -42.87 4.44 18.91
C LEU A 14 -41.47 5.08 18.89
N GLU A 15 -40.79 5.10 20.03
CA GLU A 15 -39.46 5.69 20.17
C GLU A 15 -38.41 4.91 19.38
N LEU A 16 -38.54 3.58 19.31
CA LEU A 16 -37.67 2.76 18.46
C LEU A 16 -37.95 3.01 16.97
N VAL A 17 -39.22 3.07 16.58
CA VAL A 17 -39.63 3.22 15.19
C VAL A 17 -39.15 4.56 14.62
N ILE A 18 -39.33 5.66 15.36
CA ILE A 18 -38.89 6.96 14.88
C ILE A 18 -37.35 7.01 14.76
N VAL A 19 -36.60 6.37 15.67
CA VAL A 19 -35.14 6.34 15.61
C VAL A 19 -34.64 5.61 14.38
N VAL A 20 -35.17 4.42 14.04
CA VAL A 20 -34.72 3.68 12.85
C VAL A 20 -35.07 4.40 11.55
N ILE A 21 -36.21 5.10 11.49
CA ILE A 21 -36.58 5.93 10.34
C ILE A 21 -35.61 7.09 10.19
N LEU A 22 -35.27 7.77 11.29
CA LEU A 22 -34.29 8.87 11.27
C LEU A 22 -32.90 8.37 10.83
N LEU A 23 -32.45 7.22 11.34
CA LEU A 23 -31.18 6.62 10.92
C LEU A 23 -31.19 6.26 9.43
N ALA A 24 -32.30 5.75 8.90
CA ALA A 24 -32.42 5.43 7.47
C ALA A 24 -32.29 6.68 6.59
N VAL A 25 -32.92 7.79 6.97
CA VAL A 25 -32.82 9.06 6.23
C VAL A 25 -31.41 9.62 6.27
N ILE A 26 -30.76 9.62 7.44
CA ILE A 26 -29.38 10.13 7.58
C ILE A 26 -28.40 9.27 6.76
N MET A 27 -28.54 7.94 6.78
CA MET A 27 -27.67 7.05 6.01
C MET A 27 -27.82 7.25 4.49
N SER A 28 -29.02 7.56 4.00
CA SER A 28 -29.26 7.80 2.58
C SER A 28 -28.40 8.94 2.01
N PHE A 29 -28.13 9.98 2.81
CA PHE A 29 -27.27 11.09 2.40
C PHE A 29 -25.77 10.81 2.61
N ALA A 30 -25.43 9.98 3.60
CA ALA A 30 -24.03 9.69 3.93
C ALA A 30 -23.33 8.78 2.90
N ILE A 31 -24.05 7.83 2.30
CA ILE A 31 -23.45 6.80 1.41
C ILE A 31 -22.75 7.40 0.18
N PRO A 32 -23.37 8.29 -0.62
CA PRO A 32 -22.74 8.80 -1.85
C PRO A 32 -21.46 9.57 -1.58
N GLN A 33 -21.44 10.37 -0.52
CA GLN A 33 -20.25 11.15 -0.14
C GLN A 33 -19.14 10.26 0.43
N TYR A 34 -19.49 9.22 1.19
CA TYR A 34 -18.53 8.26 1.72
C TYR A 34 -17.77 7.52 0.61
N ILE A 35 -18.41 7.19 -0.51
CA ILE A 35 -17.74 6.58 -1.67
C ILE A 35 -16.73 7.54 -2.30
N GLY A 36 -17.08 8.82 -2.44
CA GLY A 36 -16.18 9.85 -2.96
C GLY A 36 -14.93 10.03 -2.09
N ILE A 37 -15.10 10.06 -0.77
CA ILE A 37 -14.00 10.18 0.19
C ILE A 37 -13.07 8.96 0.14
N LYS A 38 -13.63 7.75 0.03
CA LYS A 38 -12.85 6.51 -0.13
C LYS A 38 -11.93 6.55 -1.34
N ASN A 39 -12.43 6.98 -2.49
CA ASN A 39 -11.63 7.06 -3.71
C ASN A 39 -10.50 8.10 -3.59
N GLN A 40 -10.78 9.24 -2.94
CA GLN A 40 -9.76 10.27 -2.67
C GLN A 40 -8.69 9.77 -1.70
N ALA A 41 -9.09 9.07 -0.63
CA ALA A 41 -8.18 8.45 0.33
C ALA A 41 -7.29 7.39 -0.33
N HIS A 42 -7.86 6.55 -1.19
CA HIS A 42 -7.10 5.57 -1.95
C HIS A 42 -6.05 6.23 -2.85
N LYS A 43 -6.45 7.26 -3.62
CA LYS A 43 -5.52 8.01 -4.47
C LYS A 43 -4.40 8.66 -3.65
N ALA A 44 -4.74 9.31 -2.54
CA ALA A 44 -3.75 9.93 -1.66
C ALA A 44 -2.76 8.91 -1.08
N SER A 45 -3.23 7.69 -0.77
CA SER A 45 -2.37 6.60 -0.27
C SER A 45 -1.42 6.10 -1.36
N VAL A 46 -1.89 5.94 -2.60
CA VAL A 46 -1.05 5.59 -3.75
C VAL A 46 0.01 6.66 -4.01
N ASP A 47 -0.37 7.94 -3.97
CA ASP A 47 0.56 9.05 -4.14
C ASP A 47 1.60 9.10 -2.99
N ALA A 48 1.19 8.80 -1.75
CA ALA A 48 2.10 8.71 -0.61
C ALA A 48 3.11 7.55 -0.75
N ILE A 49 2.65 6.38 -1.19
CA ILE A 49 3.51 5.23 -1.47
C ILE A 49 4.48 5.57 -2.61
N ALA A 50 4.02 6.23 -3.68
CA ALA A 50 4.89 6.64 -4.79
C ALA A 50 5.99 7.61 -4.32
N GLY A 51 5.66 8.56 -3.43
CA GLY A 51 6.64 9.45 -2.81
C GLY A 51 7.65 8.70 -1.91
N GLY A 52 7.18 7.74 -1.11
CA GLY A 52 8.03 6.88 -0.30
C GLY A 52 8.95 5.99 -1.15
N PHE A 53 8.41 5.43 -2.23
CA PHE A 53 9.14 4.59 -3.18
C PHE A 53 10.25 5.36 -3.90
N SER A 54 9.99 6.58 -4.36
CA SER A 54 11.01 7.47 -4.93
C SER A 54 12.16 7.73 -3.94
N SER A 55 11.82 7.97 -2.67
CA SER A 55 12.81 8.16 -1.61
C SER A 55 13.64 6.89 -1.37
N ALA A 56 12.98 5.72 -1.35
CA ALA A 56 13.65 4.42 -1.21
C ALA A 56 14.62 4.14 -2.37
N VAL A 57 14.20 4.39 -3.61
CA VAL A 57 15.06 4.28 -4.80
C VAL A 57 16.28 5.19 -4.67
N GLY A 58 16.10 6.42 -4.20
CA GLY A 58 17.19 7.36 -3.94
C GLY A 58 18.18 6.84 -2.89
N MET A 59 17.69 6.21 -1.82
CA MET A 59 18.56 5.62 -0.79
C MET A 59 19.35 4.41 -1.32
N VAL A 60 18.72 3.52 -2.09
CA VAL A 60 19.42 2.38 -2.73
C VAL A 60 20.51 2.87 -3.67
N ARG A 61 20.21 3.88 -4.49
CA ARG A 61 21.21 4.52 -5.36
C ARG A 61 22.34 5.15 -4.54
N GLY A 62 22.02 5.78 -3.41
CA GLY A 62 23.02 6.29 -2.48
C GLY A 62 23.98 5.21 -1.99
N GLN A 63 23.46 4.05 -1.58
CA GLN A 63 24.29 2.90 -1.19
C GLN A 63 25.18 2.41 -2.35
N TRP A 64 24.64 2.34 -3.56
CA TRP A 64 25.43 1.97 -4.75
C TRP A 64 26.59 2.94 -5.03
N GLU A 65 26.40 4.23 -4.82
CA GLU A 65 27.48 5.23 -4.93
C GLU A 65 28.52 5.07 -3.81
N LEU A 66 28.08 4.76 -2.58
CA LEU A 66 28.97 4.51 -1.43
C LEU A 66 29.81 3.25 -1.59
N GLU A 67 29.28 2.21 -2.23
CA GLU A 67 29.99 0.98 -2.58
C GLU A 67 30.97 1.16 -3.76
N GLY A 68 31.07 2.38 -4.33
CA GLY A 68 32.01 2.68 -5.39
C GLY A 68 31.58 2.17 -6.76
N ARG A 69 30.27 2.09 -7.02
CA ARG A 69 29.69 1.65 -8.30
C ARG A 69 30.12 0.22 -8.67
N PRO A 70 29.81 -0.78 -7.82
CA PRO A 70 30.23 -2.15 -8.05
C PRO A 70 29.75 -2.67 -9.40
N ASN A 71 30.62 -3.43 -10.08
CA ASN A 71 30.26 -4.23 -11.26
C ASN A 71 29.57 -3.45 -12.39
N SER A 72 30.00 -2.21 -12.67
CA SER A 72 29.33 -1.30 -13.62
C SER A 72 29.20 -1.79 -15.08
N ARG A 73 29.98 -2.81 -15.47
CA ARG A 73 29.92 -3.48 -16.80
C ARG A 73 29.35 -4.90 -16.75
N SER A 74 28.88 -5.33 -15.59
CA SER A 74 28.26 -6.64 -15.39
C SER A 74 26.75 -6.54 -15.58
N ASN A 75 26.14 -7.61 -16.08
CA ASN A 75 24.68 -7.75 -16.11
C ASN A 75 24.11 -8.12 -14.73
N LYS A 76 24.97 -8.20 -13.70
CA LYS A 76 24.61 -8.57 -12.33
C LYS A 76 25.35 -7.68 -11.35
N THR A 77 24.59 -6.85 -10.66
CA THR A 77 25.06 -5.98 -9.59
C THR A 77 24.07 -6.02 -8.45
N PHE A 78 24.58 -6.24 -7.25
CA PHE A 78 23.81 -6.27 -6.01
C PHE A 78 24.47 -5.37 -5.00
N VAL A 79 23.65 -4.65 -4.24
CA VAL A 79 24.07 -3.77 -3.14
C VAL A 79 23.36 -4.19 -1.87
N ASN A 80 24.00 -3.98 -0.73
CA ASN A 80 23.36 -4.24 0.56
C ASN A 80 22.59 -3.00 1.00
N TYR A 81 21.27 -3.10 1.03
CA TYR A 81 20.40 -2.05 1.53
C TYR A 81 19.76 -2.52 2.84
N GLY A 82 20.26 -2.04 3.98
CA GLY A 82 19.64 -2.33 5.28
C GLY A 82 19.60 -3.81 5.66
N GLY A 83 20.56 -4.62 5.20
CA GLY A 83 20.63 -6.05 5.46
C GLY A 83 19.94 -6.93 4.42
N VAL A 84 19.24 -6.35 3.45
CA VAL A 84 18.69 -7.07 2.29
C VAL A 84 19.52 -6.79 1.04
N MET A 85 19.69 -7.81 0.20
CA MET A 85 20.43 -7.68 -1.06
C MET A 85 19.48 -7.26 -2.17
N VAL A 86 19.71 -6.05 -2.71
CA VAL A 86 18.89 -5.48 -3.78
C VAL A 86 19.69 -5.51 -5.07
N GLY A 87 19.10 -6.07 -6.13
CA GLY A 87 19.65 -6.01 -7.48
C GLY A 87 19.52 -4.59 -8.02
N VAL A 88 20.61 -4.03 -8.52
CA VAL A 88 20.64 -2.69 -9.11
C VAL A 88 21.22 -2.71 -10.51
N ASP A 89 20.86 -1.71 -11.30
CA ASP A 89 21.51 -1.46 -12.58
C ASP A 89 22.96 -1.02 -12.36
N GLY A 90 23.90 -1.66 -13.05
CA GLY A 90 25.33 -1.39 -12.88
C GLY A 90 25.77 0.00 -13.36
N MET A 91 25.00 0.68 -14.22
CA MET A 91 25.34 2.01 -14.72
C MET A 91 24.59 3.13 -14.00
N LEU A 92 23.32 2.87 -13.64
CA LEU A 92 22.39 3.86 -13.09
C LEU A 92 22.22 3.75 -11.56
N GLY A 93 22.56 2.60 -10.97
CA GLY A 93 22.34 2.33 -9.54
C GLY A 93 20.86 2.22 -9.15
N THR A 94 19.96 2.11 -10.12
CA THR A 94 18.52 1.98 -9.89
C THR A 94 18.15 0.55 -9.50
N PRO A 95 17.25 0.33 -8.53
CA PRO A 95 16.84 -1.02 -8.14
C PRO A 95 16.04 -1.70 -9.26
N THR A 96 16.34 -2.96 -9.53
CA THR A 96 15.77 -3.73 -10.65
C THR A 96 15.30 -5.12 -10.26
N SER A 97 15.78 -5.69 -9.16
CA SER A 97 15.32 -6.99 -8.65
C SER A 97 15.67 -7.18 -7.17
N ASP A 98 15.24 -8.30 -6.60
CA ASP A 98 15.71 -8.79 -5.30
C ASP A 98 16.79 -9.88 -5.46
N GLU A 99 17.18 -10.51 -4.36
CA GLU A 99 18.16 -11.60 -4.34
C GLU A 99 17.65 -12.95 -4.88
N THR A 100 16.35 -13.10 -5.15
CA THR A 100 15.78 -14.35 -5.65
C THR A 100 16.06 -14.54 -7.14
N GLU A 101 16.19 -13.45 -7.91
CA GLU A 101 16.39 -13.48 -9.35
C GLU A 101 17.78 -12.93 -9.75
N LYS A 102 18.85 -13.69 -9.47
CA LYS A 102 20.26 -13.33 -9.73
C LYS A 102 20.71 -13.42 -11.20
N LYS A 103 19.84 -13.10 -12.16
CA LYS A 103 20.10 -13.29 -13.60
C LYS A 103 20.52 -12.03 -14.33
N ASP A 104 19.70 -10.99 -14.31
CA ASP A 104 19.95 -9.74 -15.02
C ASP A 104 19.39 -8.57 -14.22
N THR A 105 20.26 -7.69 -13.74
CA THR A 105 19.91 -6.51 -12.94
C THR A 105 19.93 -5.22 -13.76
N ARG A 106 20.07 -5.30 -15.09
CA ARG A 106 19.97 -4.12 -15.96
C ARG A 106 18.56 -3.55 -15.97
N ALA A 107 18.45 -2.22 -16.08
CA ALA A 107 17.16 -1.53 -16.16
C ALA A 107 16.32 -2.00 -17.36
N GLU A 108 16.95 -2.35 -18.47
CA GLU A 108 16.31 -2.88 -19.68
C GLU A 108 15.66 -4.26 -19.47
N ALA A 109 16.15 -5.04 -18.50
CA ALA A 109 15.67 -6.38 -18.23
C ALA A 109 14.55 -6.42 -17.18
N ILE A 110 13.99 -5.27 -16.78
CA ILE A 110 12.90 -5.20 -15.82
C ILE A 110 11.61 -5.75 -16.46
N ASN A 111 10.87 -6.55 -15.69
CA ASN A 111 9.58 -7.10 -16.08
C ASN A 111 8.59 -6.94 -14.92
N ALA A 112 7.34 -7.36 -15.13
CA ALA A 112 6.28 -7.20 -14.12
C ALA A 112 6.60 -7.95 -12.80
N ASN A 113 7.24 -9.11 -12.85
CA ASN A 113 7.66 -9.87 -11.67
C ASN A 113 8.74 -9.12 -10.88
N LYS A 114 9.75 -8.60 -11.58
CA LYS A 114 10.84 -7.82 -11.01
C LYS A 114 10.37 -6.51 -10.40
N CYS A 115 9.44 -5.81 -11.06
CA CYS A 115 8.84 -4.59 -10.52
C CYS A 115 8.17 -4.86 -9.16
N ARG A 116 7.43 -5.97 -9.04
CA ARG A 116 6.84 -6.40 -7.77
C ARG A 116 7.89 -6.77 -6.72
N GLN A 117 8.96 -7.46 -7.11
CA GLN A 117 10.08 -7.77 -6.20
C GLN A 117 10.70 -6.49 -5.65
N VAL A 118 11.00 -5.53 -6.53
CA VAL A 118 11.56 -4.22 -6.15
C VAL A 118 10.63 -3.52 -5.16
N LEU A 119 9.33 -3.46 -5.45
CA LEU A 119 8.34 -2.85 -4.56
C LEU A 119 8.36 -3.49 -3.16
N ASN A 120 8.48 -4.81 -3.08
CA ASN A 120 8.48 -5.55 -1.81
C ASN A 120 9.81 -5.48 -1.06
N VAL A 121 10.95 -5.35 -1.75
CA VAL A 121 12.27 -5.38 -1.10
C VAL A 121 12.72 -4.00 -0.61
N ILE A 122 12.30 -2.92 -1.28
CA ILE A 122 12.77 -1.57 -0.92
C ILE A 122 11.84 -0.82 0.05
N LEU A 123 10.58 -1.24 0.17
CA LEU A 123 9.62 -0.67 1.12
C LEU A 123 9.47 -1.58 2.33
N GLN A 124 9.50 -1.02 3.54
CA GLN A 124 9.30 -1.77 4.78
C GLN A 124 7.86 -2.28 4.92
N ASP A 125 6.88 -1.47 4.53
CA ASP A 125 5.46 -1.82 4.51
C ASP A 125 4.94 -1.73 3.06
N ALA A 126 5.49 -2.60 2.20
CA ALA A 126 5.07 -2.64 0.80
C ALA A 126 3.57 -2.95 0.71
N PRO A 127 2.78 -2.15 -0.05
CA PRO A 127 1.37 -2.45 -0.25
C PRO A 127 1.21 -3.74 -1.05
N SER A 128 0.05 -4.38 -0.91
CA SER A 128 -0.29 -5.53 -1.75
C SER A 128 -0.27 -5.15 -3.23
N SER A 129 0.29 -6.01 -4.08
CA SER A 129 0.35 -5.83 -5.53
C SER A 129 0.00 -7.14 -6.25
N THR A 130 -0.55 -7.03 -7.46
CA THR A 130 -0.94 -8.18 -8.28
C THR A 130 -0.45 -8.02 -9.71
N LEU A 131 -0.12 -9.15 -10.33
CA LEU A 131 0.23 -9.26 -11.75
C LEU A 131 -0.89 -9.97 -12.54
N SER A 132 -1.99 -10.30 -11.87
CA SER A 132 -3.14 -10.95 -12.47
C SER A 132 -3.95 -9.95 -13.28
N ASN A 133 -4.40 -10.39 -14.45
CA ASN A 133 -5.32 -9.65 -15.29
C ASN A 133 -6.80 -9.91 -14.94
N GLU A 134 -7.07 -10.71 -13.89
CA GLU A 134 -8.42 -10.99 -13.43
C GLU A 134 -8.98 -9.85 -12.59
N ILE A 135 -10.13 -9.32 -13.00
CA ILE A 135 -10.81 -8.18 -12.33
C ILE A 135 -11.09 -8.48 -10.85
N SER A 136 -11.46 -9.72 -10.51
CA SER A 136 -11.71 -10.16 -9.14
C SER A 136 -10.48 -10.00 -8.24
N ARG A 137 -9.29 -10.36 -8.75
CA ARG A 137 -8.03 -10.22 -8.00
C ARG A 137 -7.58 -8.78 -7.91
N ILE A 138 -7.69 -8.00 -8.98
CA ILE A 138 -7.35 -6.57 -8.98
C ILE A 138 -8.17 -5.82 -7.93
N LYS A 139 -9.48 -6.09 -7.86
CA LYS A 139 -10.38 -5.45 -6.90
C LYS A 139 -10.04 -5.80 -5.44
N SER A 140 -9.57 -7.03 -5.18
CA SER A 140 -9.16 -7.45 -3.83
C SER A 140 -7.93 -6.69 -3.33
N VAL A 141 -6.99 -6.38 -4.22
CA VAL A 141 -5.74 -5.66 -3.89
C VAL A 141 -5.98 -4.16 -3.71
N SER A 142 -6.91 -3.57 -4.48
CA SER A 142 -7.24 -2.14 -4.41
C SER A 142 -7.90 -1.72 -3.08
N PHE A 143 -8.53 -2.65 -2.35
CA PHE A 143 -9.37 -2.33 -1.18
C PHE A 143 -8.70 -2.63 0.18
N LEU A 144 -7.44 -3.06 0.18
CA LEU A 144 -6.65 -3.35 1.40
C LEU A 144 -5.73 -2.19 1.82
N VAL A 145 -5.82 -1.05 1.13
CA VAL A 145 -5.17 0.22 1.49
C VAL A 145 -6.20 1.14 2.12
#